data_AF-A0A936NUZ6-F1
#
_entry.id   AF-A0A936NUZ6-F1
#
_cell.length_a   1.000
_cell.length_b   1.000
_cell.length_c   1.000
_cell.angle_alpha   90.00
_cell.angle_beta   90.00
_cell.angle_gamma   90.00
#
_symmetry.space_group_name_H-M   'P 1'
#
loop_
_entity.id
_entity.type
_entity.pdbx_description
1 polymer ?
#
loop_
_entity_poly.entity_id
_entity_poly.type
_entity_poly.pdbx_seq_one_letter_code
_entity_poly.pdbx_strand_id
1 'polypeptide(L)' 'MDFRELLVKESDLDAVYVATPDHWHAPISIAAMRKGKHVLCQKPMAHSIGEAPRWRRWRGGEGCHFASGE' A
#
# COMPACT_ATOMS: atom_id res chain seq x y z
N MET A 1 -4.16 14.50 -8.84
CA MET A 1 -2.95 13.65 -8.93
C MET A 1 -3.37 12.20 -8.99
N ASP A 2 -2.87 11.42 -9.96
CA ASP A 2 -3.17 10.00 -10.10
C ASP A 2 -1.99 9.15 -9.64
N PHE A 3 -2.18 8.33 -8.59
CA PHE A 3 -1.12 7.47 -8.03
C PHE A 3 -0.65 6.41 -9.04
N ARG A 4 -1.47 6.04 -10.02
CA ARG A 4 -1.12 5.03 -11.03
C ARG A 4 -0.05 5.55 -11.96
N GLU A 5 -0.15 6.81 -12.39
CA GLU A 5 0.90 7.43 -13.20
C GLU A 5 2.18 7.61 -12.41
N LEU A 6 2.08 8.04 -11.15
CA LEU A 6 3.23 8.18 -10.25
C LEU A 6 3.99 6.86 -10.10
N LEU A 7 3.27 5.76 -9.86
CA LEU A 7 3.87 4.43 -9.75
C LEU A 7 4.45 3.92 -11.08
N VAL A 8 4.09 4.48 -12.24
CA VAL A 8 4.66 4.13 -13.55
C VAL A 8 5.88 5.00 -13.88
N LYS A 9 5.78 6.32 -13.66
CA LYS A 9 6.83 7.30 -13.94
C LYS A 9 8.04 7.08 -13.05
N GLU A 10 7.80 6.80 -11.77
CA GLU A 10 8.85 6.61 -10.79
C GLU A 10 9.18 5.12 -10.67
N SER A 11 9.99 4.59 -11.59
CA SER A 11 10.47 3.20 -11.57
C SER A 11 11.48 2.95 -10.45
N ASP A 12 12.20 3.99 -10.03
CA ASP A 12 13.38 3.89 -9.15
C ASP A 12 13.03 3.99 -7.65
N LEU A 13 11.74 3.89 -7.30
CA LEU A 13 11.30 3.92 -5.89
C LEU A 13 11.23 2.51 -5.31
N ASP A 14 11.92 2.31 -4.19
CA ASP A 14 11.92 1.06 -3.42
C ASP A 14 10.62 0.86 -2.60
N ALA A 15 10.05 1.94 -2.07
CA ALA A 15 8.92 1.91 -1.14
C ALA A 15 7.89 3.02 -1.35
N VAL A 16 6.67 2.79 -0.89
CA VAL A 16 5.55 3.74 -0.94
C VAL A 16 4.93 3.89 0.44
N TYR A 17 4.82 5.14 0.92
CA TYR A 17 4.07 5.47 2.13
C TYR A 17 2.67 5.95 1.78
N VAL A 18 1.66 5.29 2.33
CA VAL A 18 0.24 5.55 2.07
C VAL A 18 -0.40 6.11 3.34
N ALA A 19 -0.64 7.43 3.33
CA ALA A 19 -1.31 8.19 4.39
C ALA A 19 -2.53 8.96 3.84
N THR A 20 -3.20 8.37 2.86
CA THR A 20 -4.41 8.92 2.24
C THR A 20 -5.65 8.63 3.12
N PRO A 21 -6.85 9.12 2.80
CA PRO A 21 -8.05 8.67 3.49
C PRO A 21 -8.28 7.15 3.36
N ASP A 22 -8.96 6.54 4.34
CA ASP A 22 -9.03 5.08 4.55
C ASP A 22 -9.46 4.26 3.31
N HIS A 23 -10.39 4.78 2.52
CA HIS A 23 -10.90 4.11 1.31
C HIS A 23 -9.88 4.04 0.16
N TRP A 24 -8.82 4.86 0.22
CA TRP A 24 -7.73 4.84 -0.75
C TRP A 24 -6.55 3.96 -0.32
N HIS A 25 -6.48 3.57 0.95
CA HIS A 25 -5.40 2.72 1.46
C HIS A 25 -5.26 1.43 0.65
N ALA A 26 -6.36 0.70 0.46
CA ALA A 26 -6.36 -0.58 -0.22
C ALA A 26 -6.01 -0.51 -1.72
N PRO A 27 -6.64 0.35 -2.55
CA PRO A 27 -6.32 0.42 -3.97
C PRO A 27 -4.88 0.88 -4.23
N ILE A 28 -4.37 1.85 -3.46
CA ILE A 28 -2.99 2.37 -3.64
C ILE A 28 -1.97 1.31 -3.26
N SER A 29 -2.13 0.71 -2.09
CA SER A 29 -1.19 -0.28 -1.57
C SER A 29 -1.11 -1.51 -2.45
N ILE A 30 -2.24 -1.97 -2.97
CA ILE A 30 -2.27 -3.12 -3.88
C ILE A 30 -1.65 -2.79 -5.23
N ALA A 31 -1.86 -1.58 -5.76
CA ALA A 31 -1.20 -1.16 -6.99
C ALA A 31 0.33 -1.06 -6.82
N ALA A 32 0.81 -0.57 -5.68
CA ALA A 32 2.22 -0.51 -5.35
C ALA A 32 2.83 -1.90 -5.16
N MET A 33 2.17 -2.78 -4.38
CA MET A 33 2.61 -4.18 -4.19
C MET A 33 2.65 -4.96 -5.50
N ARG A 34 1.67 -4.77 -6.40
CA ARG A 34 1.67 -5.41 -7.74
C ARG A 34 2.87 -5.04 -8.60
N LYS A 35 3.54 -3.93 -8.29
CA LYS A 35 4.77 -3.48 -8.95
C LYS A 35 6.04 -3.89 -8.19
N GLY A 36 5.91 -4.71 -7.15
CA GLY A 36 7.04 -5.20 -6.35
C GLY A 36 7.60 -4.17 -5.36
N LYS A 37 6.87 -3.07 -5.09
CA LYS A 37 7.32 -2.03 -4.16
C LYS A 37 6.94 -2.37 -2.72
N HIS A 38 7.79 -1.99 -1.77
CA HIS A 38 7.45 -2.07 -0.36
C HIS A 38 6.36 -1.05 -0.02
N VAL A 39 5.42 -1.41 0.85
CA VAL A 39 4.31 -0.52 1.22
C VAL A 39 4.24 -0.35 2.71
N LEU A 40 4.25 0.92 3.14
CA LEU A 40 3.98 1.36 4.49
C LEU A 40 2.64 2.09 4.51
N CYS A 41 1.65 1.58 5.25
CA CYS A 41 0.33 2.22 5.35
C CYS A 41 0.07 2.76 6.77
N GLN A 42 -0.54 3.94 6.84
CA GLN A 42 -0.98 4.57 8.08
C GLN A 42 -2.25 3.87 8.62
N LYS A 43 -2.47 3.93 9.94
CA LYS A 43 -3.63 3.33 10.62
C LYS A 43 -4.84 4.27 10.59
N PRO A 44 -6.06 3.77 10.30
CA PRO A 44 -6.43 2.35 10.18
C PRO A 44 -6.16 1.76 8.79
N MET A 45 -5.69 0.50 8.76
CA MET A 45 -5.18 -0.17 7.55
C MET A 45 -6.24 -0.44 6.48
N ALA A 46 -7.51 -0.38 6.87
CA ALA A 46 -8.64 -0.73 6.03
C ALA A 46 -9.88 -0.06 6.59
N HIS A 47 -10.78 0.35 5.70
CA HIS A 47 -12.08 0.85 6.10
C HIS A 47 -13.03 -0.29 6.46
N SER A 48 -12.80 -1.50 5.92
CA SER A 48 -13.61 -2.69 6.19
C SER A 48 -12.77 -3.95 6.48
N ILE A 49 -13.29 -4.82 7.36
CA ILE A 49 -12.65 -6.10 7.76
C ILE A 49 -12.31 -6.98 6.55
N GLY A 50 -13.10 -6.88 5.46
CA GLY A 50 -12.86 -7.64 4.23
C GLY A 50 -11.62 -7.22 3.45
N GLU A 51 -11.09 -6.01 3.68
CA GLU A 51 -9.90 -5.53 2.99
C GLU A 51 -8.62 -6.04 3.66
N ALA A 52 -8.59 -6.19 4.97
CA ALA A 52 -7.40 -6.62 5.71
C ALA A 52 -6.80 -7.98 5.25
N PRO A 53 -7.59 -9.03 4.94
CA PRO A 53 -7.09 -10.29 4.38
C PRO A 53 -6.46 -10.13 2.99
N ARG A 54 -6.96 -9.17 2.18
CA ARG A 54 -6.46 -8.92 0.82
C ARG A 54 -5.03 -8.39 0.82
N TRP A 55 -4.65 -7.69 1.89
CA TRP A 55 -3.28 -7.21 2.13
C TRP A 55 -2.41 -8.30 2.76
N ARG A 56 -2.91 -8.99 3.80
CA ARG A 56 -2.17 -10.03 4.51
C ARG A 56 -1.78 -11.23 3.65
N ARG A 57 -2.54 -11.51 2.59
CA ARG A 57 -2.33 -12.70 1.73
C ARG A 57 -1.30 -12.47 0.63
N TRP A 58 -0.82 -11.25 0.41
CA TRP A 58 0.24 -11.02 -0.58
C TRP A 58 1.57 -11.59 -0.07
N ARG A 59 1.98 -12.73 -0.63
CA ARG A 59 3.04 -13.62 -0.13
C ARG A 59 4.20 -13.79 -1.13
N GLY A 60 4.29 -12.91 -2.13
CA GLY A 60 5.19 -13.02 -3.28
C GLY A 60 6.42 -12.11 -3.26
N GLY A 61 6.61 -11.32 -2.20
CA GLY A 61 7.74 -10.41 -2.04
C GLY A 61 7.65 -9.74 -0.68
N GLU A 62 8.79 -9.46 -0.07
CA GLU A 62 8.90 -9.01 1.31
C GLU A 62 8.34 -7.58 1.48
N GLY A 63 7.83 -7.22 2.68
CA GLY A 63 7.71 -5.82 3.11
C GLY A 63 6.34 -5.13 2.97
N CYS A 64 5.30 -5.64 3.63
CA CYS A 64 4.21 -4.78 4.11
C CYS A 64 4.46 -4.49 5.58
N HIS A 65 5.09 -3.34 5.85
CA HIS A 65 5.28 -2.86 7.20
C HIS A 65 4.10 -1.94 7.54
N PHE A 66 3.57 -2.06 8.74
CA PHE A 66 2.48 -1.20 9.21
C PHE A 66 3.08 -0.16 10.13
N ALA A 67 2.89 1.12 9.82
CA ALA A 67 3.31 2.17 10.72
C ALA A 67 2.44 2.06 11.98
N SER A 68 3.06 1.78 13.12
CA SER A 68 2.45 2.01 14.42
C SER A 68 2.77 3.42 14.82
N GLY A 69 1.86 4.35 14.48
CA GLY A 69 1.82 5.61 15.20
C GLY A 69 1.40 5.29 16.63
N GLU A 70 2.33 5.49 17.56
CA GLU A 70 1.99 6.14 18.83
C GLU A 70 1.54 7.58 18.54
#